data_AF-A0A2W4L9K7-F1
#
_entry.id   AF-A0A2W4L9K7-F1
#
_cell.length_a   1.000
_cell.length_b   1.000
_cell.length_c   1.000
_cell.angle_alpha   90.00
_cell.angle_beta   90.00
_cell.angle_gamma   90.00
#
_symmetry.space_group_name_H-M   'P 1'
#
loop_
_entity.id
_entity.type
_entity.pdbx_description
1 polymer ?
#
loop_
_entity_poly.entity_id
_entity_poly.type
_entity_poly.pdbx_seq_one_letter_code
_entity_poly.pdbx_strand_id
1 'polypeptide(L)'
;LACTPALLVRSPVYQGRGGPGGLVLFAAGNGNESVDNDGYASYERVIAVAACNDRGTRSVYSDYGAAVWCAFPSNDAAWPEQGRPEPLTPGIWTTDRMARLGYNPGIAEAGDVVGNYTNGFGGTSSACPGAAGIAALVLAVNPELRWNEVKALLGRACEQIDLPGGDYDGRGKSPFYGFGRLSAELAVGLARQVVRDTVVISKTFQRPIPDLDTVVVALDVAETENVASLAVSVEIEHSYVGDLVITLVPPSGRGFSEVDLHRRAGGAMRNLRRTYDVSNTAGLEQFRGKRCDGRWSLRIRDAAAEDTGTLVRFGLELRFDRERTAVDSETIEMRTPGLSREIPSLARP
;
A
#
# COMPACT_ATOMS: atom_id res chain seq x y z
N LEU A 1 15.84 25.95 -6.39
CA LEU A 1 15.13 24.68 -6.68
C LEU A 1 13.70 24.81 -6.18
N ALA A 2 12.74 25.06 -7.07
CA ALA A 2 11.33 25.00 -6.70
C ALA A 2 10.92 23.52 -6.63
N CYS A 3 10.90 22.92 -5.44
CA CYS A 3 10.27 21.63 -5.25
C CYS A 3 8.77 21.81 -5.48
N THR A 4 8.25 21.33 -6.61
CA THR A 4 6.81 21.20 -6.79
C THR A 4 6.25 20.26 -5.72
N PRO A 5 4.96 20.40 -5.33
CA PRO A 5 4.27 19.44 -4.48
C PRO A 5 4.50 17.98 -4.93
N ALA A 6 4.53 17.79 -6.25
CA ALA A 6 4.84 16.51 -6.88
C ALA A 6 6.20 15.94 -6.46
N LEU A 7 7.28 16.73 -6.37
CA LEU A 7 8.61 16.25 -6.00
C LEU A 7 8.68 15.83 -4.51
N LEU A 8 8.04 16.59 -3.63
CA LEU A 8 7.98 16.31 -2.19
C LEU A 8 7.14 15.06 -1.88
N VAL A 9 6.05 14.83 -2.61
CA VAL A 9 5.21 13.64 -2.45
C VAL A 9 5.80 12.42 -3.18
N ARG A 10 6.53 12.60 -4.28
CA ARG A 10 7.10 11.48 -5.06
C ARG A 10 8.12 10.67 -4.26
N SER A 11 9.07 11.30 -3.59
CA SER A 11 10.15 10.56 -2.92
C SER A 11 9.66 9.61 -1.82
N PRO A 12 8.82 10.05 -0.86
CA PRO A 12 8.23 9.15 0.13
C PRO A 12 7.37 8.06 -0.50
N VAL A 13 6.57 8.36 -1.52
CA VAL A 13 5.67 7.38 -2.15
C VAL A 13 6.43 6.31 -2.96
N TYR A 14 7.60 6.62 -3.51
CA TYR A 14 8.38 5.64 -4.27
C TYR A 14 9.44 4.92 -3.44
N GLN A 15 10.08 5.58 -2.47
CA GLN A 15 11.21 5.04 -1.72
C GLN A 15 10.92 4.81 -0.23
N GLY A 16 9.77 5.28 0.26
CA GLY A 16 9.34 5.06 1.63
C GLY A 16 9.18 3.57 1.94
N ARG A 17 9.43 3.23 3.21
CA ARG A 17 9.28 1.87 3.75
C ARG A 17 10.19 0.80 3.09
N GLY A 18 11.26 1.20 2.41
CA GLY A 18 12.19 0.25 1.78
C GLY A 18 11.64 -0.40 0.50
N GLY A 19 10.69 0.24 -0.19
CA GLY A 19 10.15 -0.24 -1.47
C GLY A 19 8.62 -0.20 -1.62
N PRO A 20 7.81 -0.57 -0.60
CA PRO A 20 6.35 -0.53 -0.69
C PRO A 20 5.76 0.88 -0.91
N GLY A 21 6.55 1.92 -0.62
CA GLY A 21 6.13 3.30 -0.73
C GLY A 21 5.41 3.80 0.52
N GLY A 22 5.67 5.06 0.86
CA GLY A 22 4.98 5.80 1.92
C GLY A 22 3.57 6.20 1.50
N LEU A 23 2.66 6.24 2.48
CA LEU A 23 1.34 6.81 2.30
C LEU A 23 1.36 8.29 2.64
N VAL A 24 0.62 9.08 1.86
CA VAL A 24 0.40 10.49 2.12
C VAL A 24 -1.10 10.74 2.19
N LEU A 25 -1.56 11.13 3.37
CA LEU A 25 -2.92 11.61 3.60
C LEU A 25 -2.84 13.12 3.78
N PHE A 26 -3.86 13.82 3.29
CA PHE A 26 -3.94 15.27 3.37
C PHE A 26 -5.37 15.69 3.71
N ALA A 27 -5.52 16.70 4.56
CA ALA A 27 -6.83 17.27 4.86
C ALA A 27 -7.39 17.92 3.58
N ALA A 28 -8.65 17.64 3.24
CA ALA A 28 -9.24 18.20 2.03
C ALA A 28 -9.33 19.75 2.06
N GLY A 29 -9.43 20.34 3.24
CA GLY A 29 -9.52 21.78 3.45
C GLY A 29 -10.81 22.20 4.17
N ASN A 30 -10.88 23.46 4.60
CA ASN A 30 -11.95 23.99 5.46
C ASN A 30 -12.60 25.26 4.88
N GLY A 31 -12.49 25.48 3.57
CA GLY A 31 -13.01 26.65 2.87
C GLY A 31 -14.46 26.49 2.38
N ASN A 32 -15.04 25.29 2.50
CA ASN A 32 -16.26 24.89 1.80
C ASN A 32 -16.16 25.20 0.29
N GLU A 33 -15.01 24.83 -0.29
CA GLU A 33 -14.64 25.07 -1.69
C GLU A 33 -14.18 23.79 -2.39
N SER A 34 -13.76 23.91 -3.66
CA SER A 34 -13.31 22.76 -4.43
C SER A 34 -11.88 22.35 -4.06
N VAL A 35 -11.71 21.14 -3.53
CA VAL A 35 -10.39 20.53 -3.23
C VAL A 35 -9.55 20.32 -4.49
N ASP A 36 -10.17 20.30 -5.67
CA ASP A 36 -9.49 20.08 -6.96
C ASP A 36 -8.52 21.24 -7.30
N ASN A 37 -8.67 22.39 -6.64
CA ASN A 37 -7.77 23.54 -6.77
C ASN A 37 -6.56 23.49 -5.81
N ASP A 38 -6.54 22.57 -4.83
CA ASP A 38 -5.42 22.38 -3.91
C ASP A 38 -4.38 21.43 -4.52
N GLY A 39 -3.22 21.94 -4.92
CA GLY A 39 -2.18 21.14 -5.59
C GLY A 39 -1.51 20.05 -4.73
N TYR A 40 -1.77 20.00 -3.42
CA TYR A 40 -1.34 18.92 -2.53
C TYR A 40 -2.45 17.88 -2.37
N ALA A 41 -3.64 18.31 -1.94
CA ALA A 41 -4.77 17.41 -1.68
C ALA A 41 -5.28 16.76 -2.98
N SER A 42 -5.27 17.47 -4.11
CA SER A 42 -5.72 16.96 -5.40
C SER A 42 -4.76 15.98 -6.08
N TYR A 43 -3.54 15.82 -5.58
CA TYR A 43 -2.56 14.95 -6.22
C TYR A 43 -3.01 13.49 -6.19
N GLU A 44 -2.98 12.80 -7.34
CA GLU A 44 -3.55 11.46 -7.52
C GLU A 44 -3.03 10.41 -6.52
N ARG A 45 -1.84 10.60 -5.94
CA ARG A 45 -1.26 9.65 -4.97
C ARG A 45 -1.56 9.98 -3.51
N VAL A 46 -2.14 11.15 -3.26
CA VAL A 46 -2.60 11.60 -1.95
C VAL A 46 -4.00 11.06 -1.69
N ILE A 47 -4.28 10.75 -0.44
CA ILE A 47 -5.62 10.46 0.05
C ILE A 47 -6.15 11.76 0.66
N ALA A 48 -6.97 12.49 -0.08
CA ALA A 48 -7.65 13.67 0.44
C ALA A 48 -8.81 13.26 1.35
N VAL A 49 -8.77 13.71 2.61
CA VAL A 49 -9.71 13.33 3.66
C VAL A 49 -10.65 14.49 3.97
N ALA A 50 -11.92 14.33 3.63
CA ALA A 50 -13.01 15.24 3.99
C ALA A 50 -13.49 15.00 5.43
N ALA A 51 -14.31 15.91 5.96
CA ALA A 51 -14.85 15.84 7.31
C ALA A 51 -16.35 15.53 7.29
N CYS A 52 -16.77 14.58 8.13
CA CYS A 52 -18.17 14.36 8.48
C CYS A 52 -18.42 14.59 9.97
N ASN A 53 -19.63 14.99 10.32
CA ASN A 53 -20.03 15.36 11.66
C ASN A 53 -20.67 14.19 12.44
N ASP A 54 -21.05 14.48 13.69
CA ASP A 54 -21.73 13.56 14.61
C ASP A 54 -23.18 13.19 14.22
N ARG A 55 -23.68 13.72 13.10
CA ARG A 55 -24.97 13.36 12.50
C ARG A 55 -24.82 12.52 11.24
N GLY A 56 -23.59 12.16 10.86
CA GLY A 56 -23.33 11.38 9.66
C GLY A 56 -23.50 12.17 8.36
N THR A 57 -23.35 13.49 8.40
CA THR A 57 -23.38 14.38 7.23
C THR A 57 -22.06 15.17 7.13
N ARG A 58 -21.84 15.88 6.02
CA ARG A 58 -20.62 16.68 5.78
C ARG A 58 -20.55 17.80 6.81
N SER A 59 -19.39 18.02 7.42
CA SER A 59 -19.18 19.22 8.26
C SER A 59 -19.25 20.49 7.39
N VAL A 60 -19.85 21.57 7.88
CA VAL A 60 -20.18 22.78 7.09
C VAL A 60 -18.99 23.37 6.33
N TYR A 61 -17.82 23.32 6.94
CA TYR A 61 -16.58 23.87 6.40
C TYR A 61 -15.87 22.95 5.40
N SER A 62 -16.21 21.65 5.33
CA SER A 62 -15.37 20.67 4.62
C SER A 62 -15.34 20.95 3.13
N ASP A 63 -14.16 21.01 2.53
CA ASP A 63 -14.04 21.09 1.07
C ASP A 63 -14.61 19.85 0.38
N TYR A 64 -14.99 20.03 -0.88
CA TYR A 64 -15.65 19.03 -1.73
C TYR A 64 -15.00 18.97 -3.11
N GLY A 65 -15.24 17.93 -3.90
CA GLY A 65 -14.73 17.82 -5.26
C GLY A 65 -14.28 16.41 -5.63
N ALA A 66 -13.79 16.26 -6.85
CA ALA A 66 -13.44 14.97 -7.41
C ALA A 66 -12.22 14.34 -6.72
N ALA A 67 -11.33 15.13 -6.13
CA ALA A 67 -10.16 14.62 -5.45
C ALA A 67 -10.43 14.03 -4.06
N VAL A 68 -11.59 14.30 -3.44
CA VAL A 68 -11.95 13.69 -2.15
C VAL A 68 -11.92 12.17 -2.28
N TRP A 69 -11.14 11.50 -1.42
CA TRP A 69 -11.00 10.05 -1.45
C TRP A 69 -11.91 9.37 -0.44
N CYS A 70 -11.97 9.88 0.78
CA CYS A 70 -12.86 9.41 1.84
C CYS A 70 -13.17 10.55 2.82
N ALA A 71 -14.15 10.32 3.69
CA ALA A 71 -14.44 11.17 4.84
C ALA A 71 -14.06 10.49 6.16
N PHE A 72 -13.78 11.29 7.17
CA PHE A 72 -13.58 10.82 8.55
C PHE A 72 -14.27 11.75 9.56
N PRO A 73 -14.74 11.24 10.72
CA PRO A 73 -15.37 12.08 11.75
C PRO A 73 -14.54 13.27 12.19
N SER A 74 -15.21 14.39 12.44
CA SER A 74 -14.66 15.66 12.88
C SER A 74 -15.70 16.45 13.70
N ASN A 75 -15.38 17.71 14.04
CA ASN A 75 -16.36 18.62 14.61
C ASN A 75 -17.31 19.19 13.54
N ASP A 76 -18.18 20.10 13.94
CA ASP A 76 -19.02 20.86 13.03
C ASP A 76 -19.40 22.22 13.64
N ALA A 77 -20.13 23.03 12.89
CA ALA A 77 -20.74 24.26 13.36
C ALA A 77 -22.16 24.40 12.80
N ALA A 78 -23.05 25.08 13.56
CA ALA A 78 -24.38 25.39 13.07
C ALA A 78 -24.34 26.32 11.85
N TRP A 79 -25.26 26.09 10.92
CA TRP A 79 -25.54 27.01 9.83
C TRP A 79 -27.05 27.05 9.57
N PRO A 80 -27.81 27.79 10.41
CA PRO A 80 -29.27 27.78 10.35
C PRO A 80 -29.84 28.21 8.99
N GLU A 81 -29.18 29.15 8.30
CA GLU A 81 -29.58 29.61 6.96
C GLU A 81 -29.57 28.50 5.90
N GLN A 82 -28.75 27.46 6.10
CA GLN A 82 -28.70 26.27 5.24
C GLN A 82 -29.41 25.05 5.87
N GLY A 83 -30.20 25.27 6.92
CA GLY A 83 -30.90 24.20 7.63
C GLY A 83 -29.97 23.25 8.39
N ARG A 84 -28.75 23.68 8.73
CA ARG A 84 -27.79 22.86 9.47
C ARG A 84 -27.90 23.16 10.97
N PRO A 85 -28.40 22.21 11.79
CA PRO A 85 -28.59 22.41 13.22
C PRO A 85 -27.25 22.45 13.97
N GLU A 86 -27.30 22.80 15.26
CA GLU A 86 -26.17 22.68 16.17
C GLU A 86 -25.60 21.25 16.20
N PRO A 87 -24.26 21.11 16.29
CA PRO A 87 -23.61 19.82 16.49
C PRO A 87 -24.03 19.18 17.81
N LEU A 88 -24.03 17.85 17.85
CA LEU A 88 -24.32 17.08 19.07
C LEU A 88 -23.12 17.04 20.03
N THR A 89 -21.92 17.29 19.51
CA THR A 89 -20.64 17.19 20.20
C THR A 89 -19.77 18.43 19.88
N PRO A 90 -18.92 18.88 20.82
CA PRO A 90 -18.06 20.05 20.60
C PRO A 90 -16.97 19.79 19.55
N GLY A 91 -16.56 18.53 19.37
CA GLY A 91 -15.50 18.14 18.45
C GLY A 91 -14.80 16.86 18.90
N ILE A 92 -13.54 16.74 18.49
CA ILE A 92 -12.71 15.56 18.72
C ILE A 92 -11.93 15.71 20.02
N TRP A 93 -12.02 14.68 20.87
CA TRP A 93 -11.16 14.52 22.03
C TRP A 93 -9.75 14.10 21.61
N THR A 94 -8.74 14.87 22.02
CA THR A 94 -7.33 14.56 21.74
C THR A 94 -6.40 15.21 22.76
N THR A 95 -5.12 14.84 22.72
CA THR A 95 -4.05 15.49 23.49
C THR A 95 -3.93 16.95 23.09
N ASP A 96 -3.74 17.82 24.08
CA ASP A 96 -3.57 19.25 23.90
C ASP A 96 -2.17 19.70 24.35
N ARG A 97 -1.81 20.94 24.03
CA ARG A 97 -0.61 21.56 24.59
C ARG A 97 -0.80 21.71 26.09
N MET A 98 0.11 21.13 26.87
CA MET A 98 0.05 21.19 28.33
C MET A 98 -0.03 22.62 28.85
N ALA A 99 -0.79 22.80 29.93
CA ALA A 99 -1.05 24.08 30.58
C ALA A 99 -1.84 25.07 29.70
N ARG A 100 -1.86 26.36 30.05
CA ARG A 100 -2.81 27.36 29.53
C ARG A 100 -2.61 27.80 28.07
N LEU A 101 -1.76 27.11 27.29
CA LEU A 101 -1.44 27.46 25.90
C LEU A 101 -2.17 26.59 24.88
N GLY A 102 -2.87 25.56 25.33
CA GLY A 102 -3.73 24.70 24.53
C GLY A 102 -5.13 25.28 24.30
N TYR A 103 -5.96 24.53 23.60
CA TYR A 103 -7.39 24.82 23.44
C TYR A 103 -8.16 24.69 24.76
N ASN A 104 -7.67 23.87 25.68
CA ASN A 104 -8.21 23.72 27.03
C ASN A 104 -7.34 24.48 28.05
N PRO A 105 -7.82 25.60 28.61
CA PRO A 105 -7.10 26.36 29.63
C PRO A 105 -7.13 25.71 31.03
N GLY A 106 -7.65 24.49 31.18
CA GLY A 106 -7.84 23.77 32.45
C GLY A 106 -9.27 23.85 32.98
N ILE A 107 -10.27 23.78 32.10
CA ILE A 107 -11.70 23.81 32.45
C ILE A 107 -12.42 22.57 31.90
N ALA A 108 -13.39 22.04 32.64
CA ALA A 108 -14.07 20.78 32.31
C ALA A 108 -14.87 20.85 31.00
N GLU A 109 -15.32 22.04 30.61
CA GLU A 109 -16.10 22.27 29.40
C GLU A 109 -15.27 22.15 28.13
N ALA A 110 -13.95 22.42 28.21
CA ALA A 110 -13.03 22.42 27.07
C ALA A 110 -12.19 21.13 26.96
N GLY A 111 -12.30 20.22 27.94
CA GLY A 111 -11.51 18.99 28.01
C GLY A 111 -11.37 18.47 29.43
N ASP A 112 -10.18 17.97 29.78
CA ASP A 112 -9.88 17.55 31.16
C ASP A 112 -9.60 18.75 32.09
N VAL A 113 -9.85 18.61 33.38
CA VAL A 113 -9.64 19.70 34.35
C VAL A 113 -8.17 20.12 34.54
N VAL A 114 -7.21 19.32 34.04
CA VAL A 114 -5.77 19.64 34.14
C VAL A 114 -5.29 20.46 32.94
N GLY A 115 -5.99 20.43 31.80
CA GLY A 115 -5.59 21.13 30.57
C GLY A 115 -4.55 20.36 29.75
N ASN A 116 -4.60 19.02 29.77
CA ASN A 116 -3.73 18.15 28.95
C ASN A 116 -4.45 17.58 27.71
N TYR A 117 -5.77 17.69 27.67
CA TYR A 117 -6.64 17.18 26.62
C TYR A 117 -7.67 18.24 26.27
N THR A 118 -8.06 18.27 25.00
CA THR A 118 -9.15 19.13 24.50
C THR A 118 -10.24 18.25 23.92
N ASN A 119 -11.49 18.71 23.98
CA ASN A 119 -12.65 18.09 23.34
C ASN A 119 -13.12 18.83 22.07
N GLY A 120 -12.43 19.92 21.71
CA GLY A 120 -12.87 20.85 20.66
C GLY A 120 -12.01 20.81 19.40
N PHE A 121 -11.13 19.82 19.23
CA PHE A 121 -10.33 19.75 18.01
C PHE A 121 -11.20 19.41 16.79
N GLY A 122 -10.91 20.01 15.65
CA GLY A 122 -11.84 20.07 14.53
C GLY A 122 -11.20 20.29 13.17
N GLY A 123 -12.04 20.50 12.17
CA GLY A 123 -11.62 20.67 10.78
C GLY A 123 -11.27 19.35 10.09
N THR A 124 -11.13 19.38 8.77
CA THR A 124 -10.51 18.29 7.99
C THR A 124 -9.10 17.96 8.49
N SER A 125 -8.44 18.91 9.16
CA SER A 125 -7.20 18.73 9.93
C SER A 125 -7.30 17.71 11.07
N SER A 126 -8.47 17.51 11.66
CA SER A 126 -8.74 16.44 12.65
C SER A 126 -9.20 15.13 12.00
N ALA A 127 -9.90 15.21 10.86
CA ALA A 127 -10.30 14.05 10.07
C ALA A 127 -9.09 13.29 9.50
N CYS A 128 -8.12 14.03 8.96
CA CYS A 128 -6.90 13.48 8.34
C CYS A 128 -6.08 12.57 9.27
N PRO A 129 -5.68 12.96 10.51
CA PRO A 129 -4.95 12.09 11.41
C PRO A 129 -5.76 10.88 11.87
N GLY A 130 -7.09 10.98 11.97
CA GLY A 130 -7.95 9.84 12.25
C GLY A 130 -7.92 8.78 11.14
N ALA A 131 -8.03 9.22 9.87
CA ALA A 131 -7.85 8.34 8.71
C ALA A 131 -6.41 7.79 8.63
N ALA A 132 -5.40 8.57 9.00
CA ALA A 132 -4.01 8.13 9.05
C ALA A 132 -3.80 7.04 10.12
N GLY A 133 -4.50 7.13 11.25
CA GLY A 133 -4.55 6.08 12.26
C GLY A 133 -5.09 4.76 11.71
N ILE A 134 -6.16 4.79 10.92
CA ILE A 134 -6.69 3.59 10.25
C ILE A 134 -5.67 3.03 9.24
N ALA A 135 -5.03 3.89 8.44
CA ALA A 135 -3.97 3.45 7.53
C ALA A 135 -2.81 2.79 8.28
N ALA A 136 -2.45 3.29 9.47
CA ALA A 136 -1.44 2.68 10.33
C ALA A 136 -1.88 1.30 10.85
N LEU A 137 -3.15 1.12 11.24
CA LEU A 137 -3.70 -0.19 11.64
C LEU A 137 -3.65 -1.20 10.48
N VAL A 138 -3.99 -0.76 9.27
CA VAL A 138 -3.88 -1.59 8.04
C VAL A 138 -2.44 -2.05 7.83
N LEU A 139 -1.47 -1.14 7.93
CA LEU A 139 -0.05 -1.46 7.78
C LEU A 139 0.51 -2.30 8.93
N ALA A 140 -0.05 -2.17 10.14
CA ALA A 140 0.35 -2.98 11.28
C ALA A 140 -0.03 -4.46 11.08
N VAL A 141 -1.16 -4.75 10.43
CA VAL A 141 -1.57 -6.14 10.13
C VAL A 141 -1.00 -6.68 8.83
N ASN A 142 -0.67 -5.81 7.87
CA ASN A 142 -0.08 -6.19 6.59
C ASN A 142 0.99 -5.17 6.16
N PRO A 143 2.22 -5.29 6.68
CA PRO A 143 3.30 -4.32 6.45
C PRO A 143 3.88 -4.40 5.04
N GLU A 144 3.44 -5.35 4.22
CA GLU A 144 3.89 -5.51 2.84
C GLU A 144 3.00 -4.78 1.83
N LEU A 145 1.83 -4.28 2.26
CA LEU A 145 0.95 -3.48 1.40
C LEU A 145 1.67 -2.24 0.90
N ARG A 146 1.61 -2.03 -0.41
CA ARG A 146 2.10 -0.85 -1.11
C ARG A 146 1.13 0.31 -0.94
N TRP A 147 1.64 1.54 -1.09
CA TRP A 147 0.83 2.76 -0.91
C TRP A 147 -0.47 2.75 -1.73
N ASN A 148 -0.43 2.27 -2.97
CA ASN A 148 -1.57 2.23 -3.88
C ASN A 148 -2.60 1.16 -3.49
N GLU A 149 -2.13 0.04 -2.94
CA GLU A 149 -3.00 -1.02 -2.43
C GLU A 149 -3.71 -0.57 -1.16
N VAL A 150 -2.99 0.09 -0.25
CA VAL A 150 -3.62 0.69 0.94
C VAL A 150 -4.63 1.75 0.51
N LYS A 151 -4.30 2.65 -0.43
CA LYS A 151 -5.23 3.65 -0.94
C LYS A 151 -6.51 3.01 -1.52
N ALA A 152 -6.37 2.02 -2.40
CA ALA A 152 -7.50 1.30 -2.97
C ALA A 152 -8.33 0.56 -1.91
N LEU A 153 -7.66 -0.11 -0.97
CA LEU A 153 -8.29 -0.82 0.15
C LEU A 153 -9.10 0.14 1.03
N LEU A 154 -8.56 1.30 1.38
CA LEU A 154 -9.29 2.31 2.17
C LEU A 154 -10.52 2.82 1.42
N GLY A 155 -10.47 2.94 0.09
CA GLY A 155 -11.66 3.25 -0.72
C GLY A 155 -12.75 2.17 -0.59
N ARG A 156 -12.38 0.89 -0.62
CA ARG A 156 -13.33 -0.24 -0.40
C ARG A 156 -13.83 -0.35 1.04
N ALA A 157 -13.11 0.23 2.00
CA ALA A 157 -13.43 0.19 3.43
C ALA A 157 -14.31 1.36 3.89
N CYS A 158 -14.90 2.11 2.97
CA CYS A 158 -15.76 3.23 3.29
C CYS A 158 -17.23 2.82 3.34
N GLU A 159 -17.97 3.41 4.27
CA GLU A 159 -19.42 3.32 4.39
C GLU A 159 -20.04 4.57 3.77
N GLN A 160 -20.99 4.39 2.85
CA GLN A 160 -21.72 5.52 2.28
C GLN A 160 -22.69 6.10 3.32
N ILE A 161 -22.39 7.30 3.79
CA ILE A 161 -23.20 8.09 4.71
C ILE A 161 -24.00 9.15 3.95
N ASP A 162 -25.08 9.66 4.54
CA ASP A 162 -25.91 10.71 3.94
C ASP A 162 -26.38 10.35 2.52
N LEU A 163 -26.98 9.17 2.33
CA LEU A 163 -27.37 8.69 0.98
C LEU A 163 -28.25 9.68 0.19
N PRO A 164 -29.23 10.39 0.79
CA PRO A 164 -30.02 11.37 0.06
C PRO A 164 -29.23 12.63 -0.33
N GLY A 165 -28.30 13.09 0.53
CA GLY A 165 -27.54 14.33 0.33
C GLY A 165 -26.13 14.15 -0.25
N GLY A 166 -25.66 12.91 -0.34
CA GLY A 166 -24.26 12.60 -0.62
C GLY A 166 -23.89 12.52 -2.09
N ASP A 167 -24.85 12.47 -3.01
CA ASP A 167 -24.59 12.52 -4.46
C ASP A 167 -23.55 11.47 -4.93
N TYR A 168 -23.75 10.22 -4.51
CA TYR A 168 -22.86 9.12 -4.91
C TYR A 168 -23.13 8.73 -6.37
N ASP A 169 -22.05 8.66 -7.17
CA ASP A 169 -22.11 8.20 -8.56
C ASP A 169 -22.34 6.68 -8.66
N GLY A 170 -22.47 6.17 -9.89
CA GLY A 170 -22.66 4.73 -10.15
C GLY A 170 -21.47 3.83 -9.73
N ARG A 171 -20.35 4.42 -9.30
CA ARG A 171 -19.19 3.71 -8.72
C ARG A 171 -19.13 3.88 -7.20
N GLY A 172 -20.13 4.52 -6.60
CA GLY A 172 -20.21 4.76 -5.18
C GLY A 172 -19.29 5.87 -4.69
N LYS A 173 -18.93 6.84 -5.54
CA LYS A 173 -18.09 7.99 -5.17
C LYS A 173 -18.91 9.27 -5.12
N SER A 174 -18.78 10.00 -4.02
CA SER A 174 -19.39 11.29 -3.73
C SER A 174 -18.36 12.43 -3.86
N PRO A 175 -18.75 13.62 -4.37
CA PRO A 175 -17.91 14.81 -4.28
C PRO A 175 -17.73 15.30 -2.84
N PHE A 176 -18.61 14.93 -1.91
CA PHE A 176 -18.59 15.36 -0.51
C PHE A 176 -17.86 14.38 0.41
N TYR A 177 -17.99 13.08 0.12
CA TYR A 177 -17.51 12.02 1.01
C TYR A 177 -16.47 11.10 0.36
N GLY A 178 -16.13 11.30 -0.92
CA GLY A 178 -15.33 10.33 -1.67
C GLY A 178 -16.04 8.98 -1.71
N PHE A 179 -15.36 7.89 -1.34
CA PHE A 179 -16.00 6.58 -1.22
C PHE A 179 -16.91 6.43 0.02
N GLY A 180 -16.96 7.44 0.89
CA GLY A 180 -17.77 7.43 2.12
C GLY A 180 -16.92 7.64 3.38
N ARG A 181 -17.53 7.39 4.54
CA ARG A 181 -16.86 7.45 5.85
C ARG A 181 -16.00 6.21 6.05
N LEU A 182 -14.72 6.40 6.33
CA LEU A 182 -13.77 5.29 6.48
C LEU A 182 -14.05 4.43 7.74
N SER A 183 -14.14 3.11 7.57
CA SER A 183 -14.35 2.13 8.63
C SER A 183 -13.05 1.37 8.96
N ALA A 184 -12.64 1.42 10.23
CA ALA A 184 -11.43 0.73 10.69
C ALA A 184 -11.57 -0.79 10.63
N GLU A 185 -12.75 -1.31 10.97
CA GLU A 185 -13.05 -2.74 10.96
C GLU A 185 -12.95 -3.32 9.54
N LEU A 186 -13.63 -2.68 8.57
CA LEU A 186 -13.57 -3.09 7.17
C LEU A 186 -12.15 -2.98 6.62
N ALA A 187 -11.43 -1.90 6.94
CA ALA A 187 -10.07 -1.70 6.46
C ALA A 187 -9.12 -2.78 6.97
N VAL A 188 -9.13 -3.06 8.28
CA VAL A 188 -8.28 -4.11 8.88
C VAL A 188 -8.70 -5.50 8.40
N GLY A 189 -10.01 -5.76 8.24
CA GLY A 189 -10.53 -7.01 7.71
C GLY A 189 -10.02 -7.29 6.29
N LEU A 190 -10.15 -6.32 5.39
CA LEU A 190 -9.63 -6.41 4.01
C LEU A 190 -8.11 -6.61 3.99
N ALA A 191 -7.38 -5.94 4.88
CA ALA A 191 -5.92 -6.02 4.92
C ALA A 191 -5.41 -7.42 5.31
N ARG A 192 -6.11 -8.10 6.22
CA ARG A 192 -5.81 -9.48 6.64
C ARG A 192 -6.07 -10.53 5.55
N GLN A 193 -6.96 -10.22 4.61
CA GLN A 193 -7.29 -11.13 3.51
C GLN A 193 -6.26 -11.10 2.38
N VAL A 194 -5.44 -10.06 2.27
CA VAL A 194 -4.38 -9.99 1.26
C VAL A 194 -3.18 -10.85 1.70
N VAL A 195 -2.97 -11.96 1.02
CA VAL A 195 -1.84 -12.87 1.22
C VAL A 195 -0.84 -12.69 0.09
N ARG A 196 0.44 -12.66 0.43
CA ARG A 196 1.55 -12.57 -0.52
C ARG A 196 2.20 -13.94 -0.60
N ASP A 197 2.02 -14.60 -1.74
CA ASP A 197 2.66 -15.88 -1.99
C ASP A 197 3.85 -15.68 -2.92
N THR A 198 4.94 -16.38 -2.63
CA THR A 198 6.15 -16.34 -3.44
C THR A 198 6.45 -17.74 -3.97
N VAL A 199 6.58 -17.85 -5.28
CA VAL A 199 7.05 -19.06 -5.96
C VAL A 199 8.44 -18.79 -6.51
N VAL A 200 9.41 -19.60 -6.09
CA VAL A 200 10.79 -19.54 -6.58
C VAL A 200 11.05 -20.73 -7.49
N ILE A 201 11.21 -20.46 -8.78
CA ILE A 201 11.60 -21.46 -9.78
C ILE A 201 13.06 -21.23 -10.08
N SER A 202 13.91 -22.19 -9.75
CA SER A 202 15.33 -22.06 -10.02
C SER A 202 15.96 -23.37 -10.39
N LYS A 203 17.03 -23.29 -11.19
CA LYS A 203 17.81 -24.45 -11.60
C LYS A 203 19.29 -24.14 -11.47
N THR A 204 20.02 -25.14 -11.01
CA THR A 204 21.48 -25.14 -11.03
C THR A 204 21.96 -25.68 -12.36
N PHE A 205 22.99 -25.05 -12.90
CA PHE A 205 23.62 -25.38 -14.16
C PHE A 205 25.12 -25.62 -13.93
N GLN A 206 25.74 -26.30 -14.89
CA GLN A 206 27.19 -26.32 -15.08
C GLN A 206 27.43 -25.99 -16.54
N ARG A 207 26.91 -24.83 -16.96
CA ARG A 207 26.86 -24.46 -18.37
C ARG A 207 28.01 -23.51 -18.68
N PRO A 208 28.99 -23.90 -19.51
CA PRO A 208 30.07 -23.01 -19.90
C PRO A 208 29.54 -21.78 -20.62
N ILE A 209 30.21 -20.65 -20.37
CA ILE A 209 30.09 -19.39 -21.10
C ILE A 209 31.43 -19.26 -21.84
N PRO A 210 31.51 -19.66 -23.12
CA PRO A 210 32.72 -19.51 -23.90
C PRO A 210 33.01 -18.05 -24.20
N ASP A 211 34.29 -17.76 -24.39
CA ASP A 211 34.79 -16.44 -24.79
C ASP A 211 34.14 -15.99 -26.11
N LEU A 212 33.77 -14.71 -26.20
CA LEU A 212 33.09 -14.08 -27.33
C LEU A 212 31.83 -14.82 -27.84
N ASP A 213 31.19 -15.65 -27.02
CA ASP A 213 30.03 -16.45 -27.41
C ASP A 213 28.81 -16.18 -26.52
N THR A 214 27.66 -16.73 -26.93
CA THR A 214 26.38 -16.61 -26.24
C THR A 214 25.86 -17.97 -25.83
N VAL A 215 25.47 -18.07 -24.55
CA VAL A 215 24.75 -19.22 -24.03
C VAL A 215 23.31 -18.85 -23.67
N VAL A 216 22.40 -19.78 -23.90
CA VAL A 216 20.98 -19.65 -23.55
C VAL A 216 20.58 -20.84 -22.69
N VAL A 217 19.96 -20.56 -21.56
CA VAL A 217 19.27 -21.56 -20.73
C VAL A 217 17.81 -21.17 -20.54
N ALA A 218 16.97 -22.12 -20.12
CA ALA A 218 15.55 -21.87 -19.93
C ALA A 218 15.01 -22.44 -18.61
N LEU A 219 13.92 -21.82 -18.15
CA LEU A 219 13.05 -22.28 -17.08
C LEU A 219 11.59 -22.21 -17.55
N ASP A 220 10.80 -23.18 -17.13
CA ASP A 220 9.36 -23.21 -17.41
C ASP A 220 8.60 -22.76 -16.16
N VAL A 221 7.67 -21.83 -16.35
CA VAL A 221 6.75 -21.33 -15.31
C VAL A 221 5.37 -21.91 -15.61
N ALA A 222 4.77 -22.57 -14.62
CA ALA A 222 3.46 -23.20 -14.76
C ALA A 222 2.32 -22.33 -14.18
N GLU A 223 2.67 -21.38 -13.31
CA GLU A 223 1.75 -20.49 -12.59
C GLU A 223 1.09 -19.52 -13.55
N THR A 224 -0.21 -19.70 -13.72
CA THR A 224 -0.99 -18.95 -14.70
C THR A 224 -1.57 -17.66 -14.11
N GLU A 225 -1.46 -17.43 -12.81
CA GLU A 225 -1.96 -16.23 -12.15
C GLU A 225 -1.18 -14.97 -12.55
N ASN A 226 -1.80 -13.81 -12.32
CA ASN A 226 -1.13 -12.53 -12.53
C ASN A 226 -0.09 -12.30 -11.44
N VAL A 227 1.16 -12.04 -11.82
CA VAL A 227 2.23 -11.77 -10.84
C VAL A 227 2.11 -10.35 -10.30
N ALA A 228 2.35 -10.19 -9.00
CA ALA A 228 2.51 -8.92 -8.33
C ALA A 228 3.89 -8.28 -8.60
N SER A 229 4.91 -9.12 -8.73
CA SER A 229 6.27 -8.73 -9.12
C SER A 229 7.08 -9.95 -9.56
N LEU A 230 8.13 -9.70 -10.33
CA LEU A 230 9.10 -10.72 -10.75
C LEU A 230 10.52 -10.23 -10.42
N ALA A 231 11.31 -11.10 -9.83
CA ALA A 231 12.74 -10.92 -9.64
C ALA A 231 13.54 -12.05 -10.29
N VAL A 232 14.77 -11.76 -10.71
CA VAL A 232 15.66 -12.71 -11.37
C VAL A 232 16.94 -12.85 -10.58
N SER A 233 17.30 -14.07 -10.19
CA SER A 233 18.60 -14.35 -9.54
C SER A 233 19.54 -15.06 -10.51
N VAL A 234 20.79 -14.62 -10.53
CA VAL A 234 21.87 -15.28 -11.27
C VAL A 234 23.07 -15.54 -10.35
N GLU A 235 23.71 -16.68 -10.57
CA GLU A 235 25.01 -17.03 -10.02
C GLU A 235 25.89 -17.50 -11.17
N ILE A 236 26.94 -16.74 -11.45
CA ILE A 236 27.86 -16.97 -12.56
C ILE A 236 29.28 -16.93 -12.00
N GLU A 237 30.05 -17.95 -12.30
CA GLU A 237 31.50 -17.92 -12.12
C GLU A 237 32.13 -17.35 -13.38
N HIS A 238 32.91 -16.27 -13.26
CA HIS A 238 33.55 -15.60 -14.39
C HIS A 238 34.82 -14.90 -13.92
N SER A 239 35.86 -14.90 -14.74
CA SER A 239 37.11 -14.18 -14.43
C SER A 239 36.96 -12.66 -14.54
N TYR A 240 36.04 -12.17 -15.37
CA TYR A 240 35.79 -10.73 -15.55
C TYR A 240 34.31 -10.41 -15.79
N VAL A 241 33.60 -9.92 -14.76
CA VAL A 241 32.14 -9.66 -14.83
C VAL A 241 31.78 -8.50 -15.76
N GLY A 242 32.74 -7.59 -15.99
CA GLY A 242 32.61 -6.48 -16.93
C GLY A 242 32.41 -6.89 -18.39
N ASP A 243 32.53 -8.16 -18.74
CA ASP A 243 32.32 -8.62 -20.12
C ASP A 243 30.92 -9.13 -20.41
N LEU A 244 30.19 -9.46 -19.36
CA LEU A 244 28.89 -10.10 -19.46
C LEU A 244 27.82 -9.13 -19.96
N VAL A 245 27.02 -9.59 -20.91
CA VAL A 245 25.71 -9.04 -21.23
C VAL A 245 24.66 -10.12 -20.91
N ILE A 246 23.77 -9.82 -19.97
CA ILE A 246 22.75 -10.77 -19.49
C ILE A 246 21.37 -10.20 -19.83
N THR A 247 20.61 -10.93 -20.62
CA THR A 247 19.28 -10.55 -21.08
C THR A 247 18.26 -11.62 -20.70
N LEU A 248 17.20 -11.21 -20.01
CA LEU A 248 16.02 -12.04 -19.76
C LEU A 248 15.10 -11.99 -20.96
N VAL A 249 14.73 -13.16 -21.46
CA VAL A 249 13.81 -13.32 -22.59
C VAL A 249 12.49 -13.89 -22.06
N PRO A 250 11.39 -13.11 -22.11
CA PRO A 250 10.09 -13.55 -21.64
C PRO A 250 9.43 -14.57 -22.58
N PRO A 251 8.37 -15.27 -22.14
CA PRO A 251 7.62 -16.22 -22.98
C PRO A 251 7.07 -15.53 -24.24
N SER A 252 7.21 -16.20 -25.38
CA SER A 252 6.71 -15.71 -26.67
C SER A 252 5.18 -15.57 -26.67
N GLY A 253 4.65 -14.62 -27.44
CA GLY A 253 3.20 -14.45 -27.62
C GLY A 253 2.48 -13.70 -26.48
N ARG A 254 3.22 -13.21 -25.47
CA ARG A 254 2.66 -12.43 -24.35
C ARG A 254 2.77 -10.91 -24.51
N GLY A 255 3.43 -10.42 -25.58
CA GLY A 255 3.62 -8.99 -25.85
C GLY A 255 4.68 -8.32 -24.96
N PHE A 256 5.53 -9.10 -24.29
CA PHE A 256 6.63 -8.59 -23.48
C PHE A 256 7.89 -8.36 -24.31
N SER A 257 8.68 -7.36 -23.90
CA SER A 257 10.00 -7.08 -24.43
C SER A 257 11.09 -7.75 -23.60
N GLU A 258 12.21 -8.11 -24.23
CA GLU A 258 13.41 -8.59 -23.53
C GLU A 258 13.91 -7.53 -22.52
N VAL A 259 14.52 -8.00 -21.43
CA VAL A 259 15.03 -7.14 -20.35
C VAL A 259 16.52 -7.35 -20.18
N ASP A 260 17.30 -6.29 -20.40
CA ASP A 260 18.72 -6.30 -20.06
C ASP A 260 18.89 -6.21 -18.55
N LEU A 261 19.37 -7.30 -17.95
CA LEU A 261 19.66 -7.40 -16.51
C LEU A 261 21.06 -6.84 -16.20
N HIS A 262 22.03 -7.14 -17.06
CA HIS A 262 23.43 -6.74 -16.87
C HIS A 262 24.03 -6.36 -18.22
N ARG A 263 24.78 -5.25 -18.27
CA ARG A 263 25.45 -4.80 -19.49
C ARG A 263 26.84 -4.29 -19.16
N ARG A 264 27.82 -5.19 -19.27
CA ARG A 264 29.26 -4.91 -19.15
C ARG A 264 29.63 -4.08 -17.92
N ALA A 265 28.92 -4.31 -16.81
CA ALA A 265 29.11 -3.58 -15.57
C ALA A 265 30.03 -4.36 -14.62
N GLY A 266 30.76 -3.67 -13.77
CA GLY A 266 31.53 -4.29 -12.69
C GLY A 266 33.01 -4.56 -12.98
N GLY A 267 33.48 -4.32 -14.20
CA GLY A 267 34.91 -4.40 -14.55
C GLY A 267 35.56 -5.72 -14.13
N ALA A 268 36.74 -5.63 -13.53
CA ALA A 268 37.56 -6.78 -13.11
C ALA A 268 37.02 -7.56 -11.89
N MET A 269 35.77 -7.32 -11.47
CA MET A 269 35.15 -8.17 -10.46
C MET A 269 35.06 -9.61 -10.97
N ARG A 270 35.36 -10.56 -10.08
CA ARG A 270 35.25 -11.99 -10.36
C ARG A 270 33.95 -12.52 -9.79
N ASN A 271 33.29 -13.38 -10.56
CA ASN A 271 32.01 -13.99 -10.24
C ASN A 271 30.87 -12.98 -10.01
N LEU A 272 29.66 -13.36 -10.37
CA LEU A 272 28.47 -12.54 -10.22
C LEU A 272 27.39 -13.34 -9.49
N ARG A 273 27.07 -12.91 -8.27
CA ARG A 273 25.89 -13.37 -7.53
C ARG A 273 24.98 -12.18 -7.31
N ARG A 274 23.86 -12.12 -8.04
CA ARG A 274 23.01 -10.94 -8.04
C ARG A 274 21.54 -11.29 -8.23
N THR A 275 20.68 -10.54 -7.53
CA THR A 275 19.24 -10.51 -7.77
C THR A 275 18.87 -9.19 -8.44
N TYR A 276 18.13 -9.29 -9.54
CA TYR A 276 17.57 -8.19 -10.30
C TYR A 276 16.08 -8.09 -9.99
N ASP A 277 15.63 -6.89 -9.65
CA ASP A 277 14.24 -6.56 -9.38
C ASP A 277 13.94 -5.15 -9.91
N VAL A 278 12.73 -4.67 -9.71
CA VAL A 278 12.30 -3.35 -10.22
C VAL A 278 13.10 -2.17 -9.64
N SER A 279 13.76 -2.33 -8.49
CA SER A 279 14.59 -1.27 -7.87
C SER A 279 15.89 -1.02 -8.61
N ASN A 280 16.43 -2.05 -9.28
CA ASN A 280 17.71 -1.97 -10.00
C ASN A 280 17.59 -2.29 -11.50
N THR A 281 16.43 -2.77 -11.94
CA THR A 281 16.13 -3.18 -13.32
C THR A 281 14.68 -2.82 -13.67
N ALA A 282 14.46 -1.55 -14.04
CA ALA A 282 13.11 -1.01 -14.29
C ALA A 282 12.29 -1.79 -15.35
N GLY A 283 12.96 -2.44 -16.31
CA GLY A 283 12.29 -3.25 -17.34
C GLY A 283 11.48 -4.44 -16.82
N LEU A 284 11.71 -4.88 -15.57
CA LEU A 284 10.93 -5.93 -14.93
C LEU A 284 9.51 -5.48 -14.53
N GLU A 285 9.24 -4.17 -14.46
CA GLU A 285 7.92 -3.63 -14.08
C GLU A 285 6.82 -4.02 -15.09
N GLN A 286 7.17 -4.30 -16.34
CA GLN A 286 6.23 -4.68 -17.40
C GLN A 286 5.43 -5.96 -17.08
N PHE A 287 5.96 -6.82 -16.20
CA PHE A 287 5.34 -8.08 -15.83
C PHE A 287 4.26 -7.93 -14.75
N ARG A 288 4.22 -6.80 -14.04
CA ARG A 288 3.26 -6.56 -12.96
C ARG A 288 1.82 -6.66 -13.46
N GLY A 289 1.01 -7.42 -12.75
CA GLY A 289 -0.41 -7.64 -13.04
C GLY A 289 -0.66 -8.46 -14.31
N LYS A 290 0.35 -9.18 -14.80
CA LYS A 290 0.26 -10.01 -16.02
C LYS A 290 0.57 -11.46 -15.71
N ARG A 291 0.07 -12.36 -16.55
CA ARG A 291 0.40 -13.79 -16.51
C ARG A 291 1.80 -14.01 -17.06
N CYS A 292 2.60 -14.78 -16.33
CA CYS A 292 4.00 -15.05 -16.65
C CYS A 292 4.29 -16.53 -16.90
N ASP A 293 3.25 -17.36 -17.08
CA ASP A 293 3.42 -18.76 -17.45
C ASP A 293 4.05 -18.90 -18.84
N GLY A 294 4.82 -19.99 -18.99
CA GLY A 294 5.53 -20.35 -20.21
C GLY A 294 7.03 -20.40 -20.02
N ARG A 295 7.73 -20.51 -21.15
CA ARG A 295 9.17 -20.74 -21.20
C ARG A 295 9.93 -19.42 -21.16
N TRP A 296 10.66 -19.20 -20.09
CA TRP A 296 11.59 -18.09 -19.92
C TRP A 296 12.99 -18.51 -20.32
N SER A 297 13.74 -17.63 -20.98
CA SER A 297 15.14 -17.89 -21.30
C SER A 297 16.06 -16.82 -20.71
N LEU A 298 17.23 -17.23 -20.24
CA LEU A 298 18.32 -16.34 -19.85
C LEU A 298 19.40 -16.45 -20.93
N ARG A 299 19.66 -15.34 -21.62
CA ARG A 299 20.72 -15.22 -22.61
C ARG A 299 21.91 -14.52 -21.96
N ILE A 300 23.06 -15.18 -21.97
CA ILE A 300 24.30 -14.66 -21.40
C ILE A 300 25.33 -14.64 -22.51
N ARG A 301 25.85 -13.47 -22.82
CA ARG A 301 26.90 -13.28 -23.81
C ARG A 301 28.17 -12.81 -23.11
N ASP A 302 29.28 -13.47 -23.41
CA ASP A 302 30.58 -12.85 -23.25
C ASP A 302 30.82 -11.91 -24.45
N ALA A 303 31.10 -10.65 -24.17
CA ALA A 303 31.24 -9.61 -25.17
C ALA A 303 32.65 -8.99 -25.24
N ALA A 304 33.65 -9.54 -24.54
CA ALA A 304 35.06 -9.25 -24.77
C ALA A 304 35.84 -10.55 -24.96
N ALA A 305 37.13 -10.41 -25.27
CA ALA A 305 38.04 -11.54 -25.46
C ALA A 305 38.71 -11.93 -24.14
N GLU A 306 39.33 -13.11 -24.11
CA GLU A 306 40.24 -13.66 -23.07
C GLU A 306 39.56 -14.31 -21.87
N ASP A 307 38.38 -13.84 -21.48
CA ASP A 307 37.69 -14.32 -20.30
C ASP A 307 36.65 -15.39 -20.62
N THR A 308 36.42 -16.29 -19.67
CA THR A 308 35.39 -17.34 -19.78
C THR A 308 34.73 -17.56 -18.43
N GLY A 309 33.62 -18.28 -18.43
CA GLY A 309 32.99 -18.66 -17.17
C GLY A 309 31.99 -19.78 -17.27
N THR A 310 31.17 -19.90 -16.23
CA THR A 310 30.16 -20.92 -16.09
C THR A 310 28.93 -20.32 -15.40
N LEU A 311 27.76 -20.51 -16.01
CA LEU A 311 26.50 -20.28 -15.33
C LEU A 311 26.29 -21.40 -14.30
N VAL A 312 26.15 -21.01 -13.04
CA VAL A 312 25.91 -21.90 -11.90
C VAL A 312 24.44 -21.93 -11.53
N ARG A 313 23.74 -20.78 -11.51
CA ARG A 313 22.31 -20.72 -11.16
C ARG A 313 21.58 -19.66 -11.95
N PHE A 314 20.36 -20.01 -12.38
CA PHE A 314 19.34 -19.06 -12.83
C PHE A 314 18.05 -19.34 -12.07
N GLY A 315 17.42 -18.31 -11.53
CA GLY A 315 16.15 -18.39 -10.84
C GLY A 315 15.22 -17.23 -11.16
N LEU A 316 13.93 -17.53 -11.20
CA LEU A 316 12.82 -16.59 -11.23
C LEU A 316 12.09 -16.66 -9.90
N GLU A 317 11.87 -15.51 -9.29
CA GLU A 317 11.03 -15.35 -8.10
C GLU A 317 9.78 -14.60 -8.51
N LEU A 318 8.65 -15.30 -8.54
CA LEU A 318 7.34 -14.77 -8.86
C LEU A 318 6.59 -14.54 -7.57
N ARG A 319 6.19 -13.29 -7.33
CA ARG A 319 5.31 -12.95 -6.20
C ARG A 319 3.90 -12.76 -6.69
N PHE A 320 2.93 -13.24 -5.93
CA PHE A 320 1.51 -13.16 -6.22
C PHE A 320 0.78 -12.47 -5.06
N ASP A 321 -0.26 -11.71 -5.40
CA ASP A 321 -1.17 -11.11 -4.44
C ASP A 321 -2.48 -11.91 -4.51
N ARG A 322 -2.71 -12.77 -3.52
CA ARG A 322 -3.92 -13.60 -3.43
C ARG A 322 -4.87 -13.00 -2.39
N GLU A 323 -6.13 -12.81 -2.75
CA GLU A 323 -7.18 -12.56 -1.77
C GLU A 323 -7.63 -13.90 -1.20
N ARG A 324 -7.61 -14.05 0.12
CA ARG A 324 -8.07 -15.26 0.79
C ARG A 324 -9.57 -15.44 0.53
N THR A 325 -9.94 -16.44 -0.25
CA THR A 325 -11.35 -16.80 -0.43
C THR A 325 -11.85 -17.55 0.80
N ALA A 326 -13.13 -17.38 1.15
CA ALA A 326 -13.73 -17.94 2.37
C ALA A 326 -13.49 -19.46 2.56
N VAL A 327 -13.23 -20.20 1.48
CA VAL A 327 -12.93 -21.64 1.48
C VAL A 327 -11.63 -22.00 2.22
N ASP A 328 -10.63 -21.10 2.27
CA ASP A 328 -9.37 -21.35 3.00
C ASP A 328 -9.47 -21.10 4.52
N SER A 329 -10.64 -20.69 5.00
CA SER A 329 -10.87 -20.27 6.39
C SER A 329 -11.32 -21.40 7.31
N GLU A 330 -11.80 -22.54 6.77
CA GLU A 330 -12.37 -23.63 7.57
C GLU A 330 -11.32 -24.52 8.25
N THR A 331 -10.02 -24.37 7.96
CA THR A 331 -8.96 -25.23 8.55
C THR A 331 -8.45 -24.74 9.91
N ILE A 332 -9.04 -23.71 10.51
CA ILE A 332 -8.76 -23.33 11.91
C ILE A 332 -9.94 -23.79 12.77
N GLU A 333 -10.01 -25.11 13.01
CA GLU A 333 -10.86 -25.65 14.07
C GLU A 333 -10.51 -24.96 15.39
N MET A 334 -11.52 -24.33 15.99
CA MET A 334 -11.49 -23.93 17.39
C MET A 334 -11.23 -25.18 18.24
N ARG A 335 -9.98 -25.36 18.70
CA ARG A 335 -9.71 -26.17 19.88
C ARG A 335 -10.34 -25.46 21.08
N THR A 336 -11.58 -25.81 21.37
CA THR A 336 -12.21 -25.52 22.65
C THR A 336 -11.42 -26.24 23.74
N PRO A 337 -10.92 -25.57 24.78
CA PRO A 337 -10.39 -26.26 25.94
C PRO A 337 -11.58 -26.86 26.70
N GLY A 338 -11.73 -28.18 26.62
CA GLY A 338 -12.60 -28.91 27.52
C GLY A 338 -12.12 -28.73 28.96
N LEU A 339 -12.88 -27.98 29.76
CA LEU A 339 -12.79 -27.95 31.21
C LEU A 339 -14.11 -28.45 31.78
N SER A 340 -14.29 -29.76 31.72
CA SER A 340 -15.18 -30.50 32.58
C SER A 340 -14.56 -30.60 33.97
N ARG A 341 -15.10 -29.88 34.96
CA ARG A 341 -15.00 -30.24 36.38
C ARG A 341 -16.31 -29.91 37.12
N GLU A 342 -17.07 -30.99 37.31
CA GLU A 342 -17.91 -31.38 38.45
C GLU A 342 -18.38 -30.30 39.43
N ILE A 343 -19.70 -30.16 39.50
CA ILE A 343 -20.46 -29.55 40.60
C ILE A 343 -20.83 -30.67 41.59
N PRO A 344 -20.39 -30.64 42.86
CA PRO A 344 -20.92 -31.55 43.87
C PRO A 344 -22.26 -31.03 44.40
N SER A 345 -23.26 -31.92 44.38
CA SER A 345 -24.60 -31.74 44.91
C SER A 345 -24.63 -31.42 46.42
N LEU A 346 -25.61 -30.59 46.78
CA LEU A 346 -26.01 -30.13 48.11
C LEU A 346 -26.29 -31.25 49.14
N ALA A 347 -26.02 -30.96 50.42
CA ALA A 347 -26.87 -31.38 51.53
C ALA A 347 -26.81 -30.33 52.66
N ARG A 348 -27.97 -29.71 52.95
CA ARG A 348 -28.29 -29.00 54.20
C ARG A 348 -28.78 -30.01 55.26
N PRO A 349 -28.72 -29.68 56.55
CA PRO A 349 -29.80 -28.92 57.19
C PRO A 349 -29.55 -27.41 57.32
#